data_AF-A0A9Q0YQQ1-F1
#
_entry.id   AF-A0A9Q0YQQ1-F1
#
_cell.length_a   1.000
_cell.length_b   1.000
_cell.length_c   1.000
_cell.angle_alpha   90.00
_cell.angle_beta   90.00
_cell.angle_gamma   90.00
#
_symmetry.space_group_name_H-M   'P 1'
#
loop_
_entity.id
_entity.type
_entity.pdbx_description
1 polymer ?
#
loop_
_entity_poly.entity_id
_entity_poly.type
_entity_poly.pdbx_seq_one_letter_code
_entity_poly.pdbx_strand_id
1 'polypeptide(L)'
;MDILHILRRFCSLYLYCVLSTAFSVCLTQTQDGRSGLTEDRSYSSYFFYQQPIYPRDCKEVFDECSSLNSSRVYLIKPDGFPEPFETYCDTEAPAGGWTVIYRRVDGSVKFDRDWEAYKNGFGFLSSEFWLGNNKLSYLTNQKVYELRIDLTLSNGTALFASFSAFRISDEWSEYQIVSVGTYSGNIDLACPRNMIYGNCSCQPSCDDPTGLTNCDENCAREQTCVCSSGYLKSGDNCVSPNECRCYVEEANRVLSEGEMYVNTGCSAQCICKDGALSCNTSYRCSPNAECREQDGLRKCYCNDGYEGDGETCTPLYADCFEAYQAGETNNGVYTILPAGWPRPPFEVYCDMTTSGGGWTVFQRRVDGTTNFMRNWTSYRNGFGSLDQSTDFWLGNEQLYYLTKQKGYRLRVDIITSGGASKYEEYSSFRIDSESTKYRLVDIGSASGTAGNGMEYTNGRSFSTYDQDNDEVCPNYHCAQKHKGGWWYGYSNWCPNCYSNYCGNFQQGGCYTSCTYSNLNGVHNGGNADNIYWYHNNNCHLSFSEMKIRPSS
;
A
#
# COMPACT_ATOMS: atom_id res chain seq x y z
N MET A 1 28.96 60.39 33.70
CA MET A 1 29.13 61.82 33.99
C MET A 1 30.54 62.23 33.63
N ASP A 2 30.84 63.04 32.63
CA ASP A 2 30.16 63.36 31.38
C ASP A 2 31.24 63.90 30.44
N ILE A 3 31.12 63.54 29.16
CA ILE A 3 32.20 63.50 28.18
C ILE A 3 32.43 64.89 27.56
N LEU A 4 33.57 65.47 27.95
CA LEU A 4 34.38 66.33 27.11
C LEU A 4 34.86 65.57 25.87
N HIS A 5 35.05 66.33 24.79
CA HIS A 5 35.83 66.00 23.59
C HIS A 5 35.10 65.23 22.50
N ILE A 6 34.58 65.99 21.53
CA ILE A 6 35.05 66.02 20.13
C ILE A 6 33.90 66.68 19.38
N LEU A 7 33.93 68.00 19.22
CA LEU A 7 33.19 68.72 18.17
C LEU A 7 33.55 70.20 18.28
N ARG A 8 34.18 70.70 17.20
CA ARG A 8 34.21 72.10 16.70
C ARG A 8 35.60 72.76 16.63
N ARG A 9 35.88 73.17 15.39
CA ARG A 9 36.86 74.16 14.86
C ARG A 9 38.23 73.53 14.60
N PHE A 10 38.70 73.45 13.35
CA PHE A 10 38.78 74.57 12.41
C PHE A 10 38.53 74.16 10.95
N CYS A 11 37.73 75.00 10.29
CA CYS A 11 37.72 75.20 8.85
C CYS A 11 38.94 76.05 8.48
N SER A 12 39.63 75.74 7.37
CA SER A 12 39.96 76.68 6.27
C SER A 12 41.26 76.32 5.52
N LEU A 13 41.09 76.13 4.19
CA LEU A 13 42.03 76.32 3.07
C LEU A 13 43.24 75.37 2.84
N TYR A 14 43.20 74.79 1.62
CA TYR A 14 44.28 74.51 0.66
C TYR A 14 45.19 73.28 0.79
N LEU A 15 45.20 72.53 -0.34
CA LEU A 15 46.35 71.90 -1.00
C LEU A 15 46.85 70.53 -0.48
N TYR A 16 46.71 69.52 -1.35
CA TYR A 16 47.61 68.39 -1.60
C TYR A 16 48.27 67.69 -0.39
N CYS A 17 47.89 66.43 -0.12
CA CYS A 17 48.76 65.26 -0.36
C CYS A 17 48.19 63.95 0.23
N VAL A 18 48.11 62.96 -0.66
CA VAL A 18 48.36 61.53 -0.46
C VAL A 18 47.41 60.73 0.43
N LEU A 19 46.51 59.99 -0.23
CA LEU A 19 46.53 58.52 -0.20
C LEU A 19 46.00 57.98 -1.54
N SER A 20 46.87 57.27 -2.23
CA SER A 20 46.70 56.68 -3.56
C SER A 20 45.59 55.62 -3.58
N THR A 21 44.52 55.87 -4.34
CA THR A 21 43.84 54.85 -5.16
C THR A 21 43.56 55.47 -6.53
N ALA A 22 43.97 54.77 -7.59
CA ALA A 22 44.02 55.29 -8.96
C ALA A 22 42.63 55.22 -9.62
N PHE A 23 41.97 56.36 -9.80
CA PHE A 23 40.78 56.47 -10.65
C PHE A 23 41.17 57.05 -12.01
N SER A 24 40.61 56.48 -13.09
CA SER A 24 40.84 56.98 -14.44
C SER A 24 39.70 57.92 -14.82
N VAL A 25 40.02 59.20 -15.08
CA VAL A 25 39.06 60.19 -15.59
C VAL A 25 39.21 60.22 -17.11
N CYS A 26 38.15 59.88 -17.84
CA CYS A 26 38.09 60.05 -19.29
C CYS A 26 37.28 61.32 -19.60
N LEU A 27 37.86 62.25 -20.36
CA LEU A 27 37.25 63.52 -20.76
C LEU A 27 37.33 63.66 -22.28
N THR A 28 36.21 63.90 -22.96
CA THR A 28 36.18 64.11 -24.41
C THR A 28 36.52 65.56 -24.78
N GLN A 29 37.47 65.79 -25.71
CA GLN A 29 37.71 67.11 -26.33
C GLN A 29 37.05 67.16 -27.73
N THR A 30 36.32 68.23 -28.05
CA THR A 30 35.88 68.52 -29.43
C THR A 30 36.94 69.35 -30.17
N GLN A 31 37.49 68.79 -31.26
CA GLN A 31 38.12 69.59 -32.33
C GLN A 31 37.03 69.91 -33.37
N ASP A 32 36.72 71.18 -33.58
CA ASP A 32 36.04 71.63 -34.79
C ASP A 32 37.03 72.50 -35.58
N GLY A 33 37.43 72.00 -36.75
CA GLY A 33 38.42 72.61 -37.61
C GLY A 33 37.88 72.79 -39.02
N ARG A 34 37.60 74.04 -39.40
CA ARG A 34 37.65 74.45 -40.82
C ARG A 34 38.24 75.84 -40.97
N SER A 35 39.30 75.87 -41.77
CA SER A 35 40.19 76.96 -42.14
C SER A 35 39.52 78.12 -42.89
N GLY A 36 39.93 79.35 -42.59
CA GLY A 36 39.72 80.55 -43.41
C GLY A 36 40.58 81.74 -42.95
N LEU A 37 41.63 82.02 -43.72
CA LEU A 37 42.51 83.21 -43.84
C LEU A 37 41.86 84.55 -43.38
N THR A 38 42.52 85.57 -42.79
CA THR A 38 43.76 86.31 -43.12
C THR A 38 44.25 87.17 -41.92
N GLU A 39 45.50 87.61 -41.95
CA GLU A 39 46.18 88.55 -41.03
C GLU A 39 45.40 89.86 -40.72
N ASP A 40 45.35 90.28 -39.44
CA ASP A 40 46.00 91.49 -38.90
C ASP A 40 45.73 91.64 -37.37
N ARG A 41 46.65 92.28 -36.64
CA ARG A 41 46.77 92.35 -35.17
C ARG A 41 45.63 93.05 -34.42
N SER A 42 45.15 92.41 -33.33
CA SER A 42 44.81 93.06 -32.04
C SER A 42 44.56 91.97 -30.98
N TYR A 43 45.40 91.92 -29.93
CA TYR A 43 45.23 91.00 -28.81
C TYR A 43 44.02 91.43 -27.94
N SER A 44 43.00 90.58 -27.86
CA SER A 44 42.08 90.52 -26.72
C SER A 44 41.86 89.05 -26.36
N SER A 45 42.42 88.61 -25.23
CA SER A 45 42.30 87.24 -24.73
C SER A 45 41.04 87.09 -23.88
N TYR A 46 40.00 86.45 -24.41
CA TYR A 46 38.91 85.90 -23.61
C TYR A 46 39.23 84.43 -23.29
N PHE A 47 39.35 84.10 -22.00
CA PHE A 47 39.41 82.72 -21.51
C PHE A 47 37.99 82.14 -21.47
N PHE A 48 37.71 81.07 -22.23
CA PHE A 48 36.53 80.24 -22.07
C PHE A 48 36.82 79.10 -21.08
N TYR A 49 36.02 78.97 -20.02
CA TYR A 49 36.01 77.75 -19.19
C TYR A 49 35.16 76.69 -19.90
N GLN A 50 35.76 75.61 -20.42
CA GLN A 50 35.05 74.43 -20.87
C GLN A 50 34.76 73.51 -19.66
N GLN A 51 33.50 73.08 -19.49
CA GLN A 51 33.15 72.08 -18.48
C GLN A 51 33.55 70.67 -18.96
N PRO A 52 34.08 69.81 -18.07
CA PRO A 52 34.38 68.42 -18.41
C PRO A 52 33.10 67.65 -18.78
N ILE A 53 33.12 66.99 -19.94
CA ILE A 53 32.07 66.06 -20.39
C ILE A 53 32.50 64.66 -19.94
N TYR A 54 31.70 64.02 -19.10
CA TYR A 54 31.92 62.67 -18.60
C TYR A 54 31.15 61.66 -19.48
N PRO A 55 31.70 60.46 -19.73
CA PRO A 55 30.95 59.37 -20.37
C PRO A 55 29.70 59.02 -19.56
N ARG A 56 28.62 58.64 -20.24
CA ARG A 56 27.33 58.33 -19.59
C ARG A 56 27.27 56.92 -19.02
N ASP A 57 27.99 56.00 -19.62
CA ASP A 57 28.03 54.58 -19.25
C ASP A 57 29.39 53.96 -19.60
N CYS A 58 29.59 52.71 -19.19
CA CYS A 58 30.85 52.00 -19.45
C CYS A 58 31.04 51.64 -20.93
N LYS A 59 29.99 51.72 -21.76
CA LYS A 59 30.10 51.48 -23.19
C LYS A 59 30.77 52.68 -23.87
N GLU A 60 30.38 53.90 -23.51
CA GLU A 60 31.09 55.12 -23.94
C GLU A 60 32.53 55.16 -23.43
N VAL A 61 32.78 54.74 -22.18
CA VAL A 61 34.16 54.58 -21.68
C VAL A 61 34.96 53.62 -22.56
N PHE A 62 34.37 52.48 -22.92
CA PHE A 62 35.02 51.47 -23.75
C PHE A 62 35.29 51.95 -25.19
N ASP A 63 34.35 52.70 -25.77
CA ASP A 63 34.45 53.18 -27.16
C ASP A 63 35.38 54.40 -27.30
N GLU A 64 35.38 55.32 -26.33
CA GLU A 64 36.09 56.61 -26.41
C GLU A 64 37.47 56.60 -25.75
N CYS A 65 37.71 55.68 -24.80
CA CYS A 65 38.91 55.62 -23.99
C CYS A 65 39.78 54.39 -24.34
N SER A 66 39.93 54.14 -25.66
CA SER A 66 40.56 52.94 -26.26
C SER A 66 42.04 52.69 -25.88
N SER A 67 42.66 53.58 -25.09
CA SER A 67 44.02 53.42 -24.53
C SER A 67 44.04 52.73 -23.16
N LEU A 68 42.89 52.38 -22.58
CA LEU A 68 42.75 51.86 -21.22
C LEU A 68 41.85 50.60 -21.13
N ASN A 69 42.03 49.64 -22.03
CA ASN A 69 41.29 48.35 -22.09
C ASN A 69 41.59 47.42 -20.89
N SER A 70 41.25 47.83 -19.68
CA SER A 70 41.24 46.95 -18.52
C SER A 70 40.04 47.24 -17.62
N SER A 71 39.42 46.17 -17.12
CA SER A 71 38.28 46.24 -16.21
C SER A 71 38.68 46.93 -14.90
N ARG A 72 38.08 48.10 -14.63
CA ARG A 72 38.43 48.96 -13.49
C ARG A 72 37.31 49.96 -13.18
N VAL A 73 37.51 50.77 -12.15
CA VAL A 73 36.58 51.84 -11.76
C VAL A 73 36.78 53.10 -12.60
N TYR A 74 35.67 53.64 -13.13
CA TYR A 74 35.62 54.89 -13.89
C TYR A 74 34.54 55.83 -13.33
N LEU A 75 34.73 57.14 -13.54
CA LEU A 75 33.69 58.14 -13.30
C LEU A 75 32.80 58.26 -14.54
N ILE A 76 31.50 58.06 -14.35
CA ILE A 76 30.48 58.28 -15.38
C ILE A 76 29.47 59.31 -14.89
N LYS A 77 28.82 60.00 -15.83
CA LYS A 77 27.71 60.91 -15.55
C LYS A 77 26.55 60.63 -16.52
N PRO A 78 25.60 59.80 -16.12
CA PRO A 78 24.40 59.57 -16.90
C PRO A 78 23.60 60.88 -17.05
N ASP A 79 22.96 61.09 -18.21
CA ASP A 79 22.12 62.25 -18.50
C ASP A 79 21.06 62.48 -17.40
N GLY A 80 20.97 63.72 -16.90
CA GLY A 80 20.03 64.12 -15.85
C GLY A 80 20.46 63.77 -14.42
N PHE A 81 21.51 62.98 -14.21
CA PHE A 81 22.00 62.68 -12.86
C PHE A 81 22.86 63.86 -12.32
N PRO A 82 22.68 64.31 -11.06
CA PRO A 82 23.26 65.57 -10.57
C PRO A 82 24.79 65.64 -10.66
N GLU A 83 25.49 64.63 -10.14
CA GLU A 83 26.95 64.59 -10.00
C GLU A 83 27.53 63.30 -10.60
N PRO A 84 28.74 63.34 -11.21
CA PRO A 84 29.39 62.12 -11.70
C PRO A 84 29.63 61.14 -10.54
N PHE A 85 29.57 59.84 -10.83
CA PHE A 85 29.78 58.77 -9.84
C PHE A 85 30.66 57.65 -10.37
N GLU A 86 31.25 56.92 -9.44
CA GLU A 86 32.12 55.78 -9.73
C GLU A 86 31.31 54.53 -10.06
N THR A 87 31.74 53.81 -11.09
CA THR A 87 31.23 52.48 -11.43
C THR A 87 32.35 51.56 -11.88
N TYR A 88 32.18 50.25 -11.70
CA TYR A 88 33.10 49.26 -12.23
C TYR A 88 32.70 48.93 -13.67
N CYS A 89 33.60 49.20 -14.62
CA CYS A 89 33.42 48.83 -16.02
C CYS A 89 34.12 47.51 -16.29
N ASP A 90 33.35 46.52 -16.76
CA ASP A 90 33.87 45.22 -17.16
C ASP A 90 34.03 45.15 -18.69
N THR A 91 35.26 44.85 -19.09
CA THR A 91 35.70 44.72 -20.48
C THR A 91 35.98 43.27 -20.89
N GLU A 92 35.95 42.33 -19.93
CA GLU A 92 36.25 40.91 -20.16
C GLU A 92 35.02 40.14 -20.65
N ALA A 93 33.82 40.55 -20.24
CA ALA A 93 32.58 39.97 -20.71
C ALA A 93 32.34 40.23 -22.22
N PRO A 94 31.58 39.35 -22.92
CA PRO A 94 31.37 39.45 -24.37
C PRO A 94 30.87 40.83 -24.81
N ALA A 95 31.35 41.34 -25.96
CA ALA A 95 31.09 42.69 -26.50
C ALA A 95 31.72 43.88 -25.74
N GLY A 96 32.16 43.70 -24.48
CA GLY A 96 32.87 44.69 -23.68
C GLY A 96 32.05 45.95 -23.31
N GLY A 97 32.52 46.70 -22.32
CA GLY A 97 31.87 47.97 -21.91
C GLY A 97 30.69 47.80 -20.96
N TRP A 98 30.65 46.71 -20.17
CA TRP A 98 29.58 46.43 -19.23
C TRP A 98 29.67 47.30 -17.98
N THR A 99 28.59 48.01 -17.66
CA THR A 99 28.44 48.68 -16.36
C THR A 99 28.00 47.65 -15.32
N VAL A 100 28.87 47.30 -14.38
CA VAL A 100 28.54 46.33 -13.33
C VAL A 100 27.66 46.99 -12.28
N ILE A 101 26.42 46.52 -12.16
CA ILE A 101 25.42 47.08 -11.23
C ILE A 101 25.32 46.29 -9.91
N TYR A 102 25.78 45.03 -9.93
CA TYR A 102 25.70 44.07 -8.84
C TYR A 102 26.86 43.08 -8.94
N ARG A 103 27.48 42.74 -7.80
CA ARG A 103 28.51 41.70 -7.73
C ARG A 103 28.50 41.00 -6.37
N ARG A 104 28.58 39.67 -6.38
CA ARG A 104 28.80 38.78 -5.22
C ARG A 104 29.95 37.84 -5.52
N VAL A 105 30.82 37.62 -4.53
CA VAL A 105 32.04 36.83 -4.68
C VAL A 105 32.30 35.98 -3.44
N ASP A 106 32.37 36.60 -2.26
CA ASP A 106 32.93 35.98 -1.05
C ASP A 106 32.09 36.23 0.23
N GLY A 107 30.99 36.97 0.14
CA GLY A 107 30.15 37.33 1.28
C GLY A 107 30.74 38.44 2.17
N SER A 108 31.76 39.16 1.71
CA SER A 108 32.37 40.29 2.44
C SER A 108 31.40 41.45 2.70
N VAL A 109 30.32 41.57 1.94
CA VAL A 109 29.29 42.60 2.11
C VAL A 109 27.94 41.97 2.46
N LYS A 110 27.30 42.46 3.52
CA LYS A 110 25.92 42.09 3.88
C LYS A 110 24.93 42.79 2.95
N PHE A 111 24.12 42.01 2.24
CA PHE A 111 23.05 42.49 1.34
C PHE A 111 21.67 42.59 2.01
N ASP A 112 21.50 42.03 3.21
CA ASP A 112 20.32 42.28 4.05
C ASP A 112 20.40 43.71 4.59
N ARG A 113 19.72 44.65 3.91
CA ARG A 113 19.84 46.10 4.09
C ARG A 113 18.48 46.77 3.89
N ASP A 114 18.35 47.98 4.41
CA ASP A 114 17.16 48.80 4.25
C ASP A 114 17.00 49.38 2.84
N TRP A 115 15.83 49.98 2.60
CA TRP A 115 15.48 50.63 1.34
C TRP A 115 16.48 51.71 0.94
N GLU A 116 16.91 52.54 1.90
CA GLU A 116 17.79 53.68 1.64
C GLU A 116 19.18 53.21 1.18
N ALA A 117 19.67 52.08 1.71
CA ALA A 117 20.89 51.44 1.22
C ALA A 117 20.75 50.96 -0.23
N TYR A 118 19.66 50.26 -0.60
CA TYR A 118 19.45 49.81 -1.98
C TYR A 118 19.19 50.97 -2.95
N LYS A 119 18.58 52.06 -2.48
CA LYS A 119 18.42 53.31 -3.23
C LYS A 119 19.76 53.96 -3.56
N ASN A 120 20.63 54.13 -2.56
CA ASN A 120 21.91 54.86 -2.70
C ASN A 120 23.07 53.99 -3.23
N GLY A 121 22.99 52.67 -3.02
CA GLY A 121 24.06 51.71 -3.27
C GLY A 121 24.95 51.50 -2.04
N PHE A 122 25.65 50.38 -2.02
CA PHE A 122 26.55 49.97 -0.93
C PHE A 122 27.60 48.96 -1.41
N GLY A 123 28.64 48.77 -0.61
CA GLY A 123 29.74 47.84 -0.90
C GLY A 123 30.95 48.53 -1.51
N PHE A 124 31.85 47.74 -2.11
CA PHE A 124 33.11 48.23 -2.69
C PHE A 124 33.18 47.79 -4.15
N LEU A 125 33.40 48.74 -5.08
CA LEU A 125 33.42 48.46 -6.52
C LEU A 125 34.51 47.44 -6.94
N SER A 126 35.54 47.26 -6.12
CA SER A 126 36.60 46.26 -6.31
C SER A 126 36.22 44.86 -5.79
N SER A 127 35.13 44.69 -5.05
CA SER A 127 34.65 43.40 -4.51
C SER A 127 33.12 43.24 -4.67
N GLU A 128 32.36 43.07 -3.59
CA GLU A 128 30.91 42.93 -3.60
C GLU A 128 30.23 44.29 -3.44
N PHE A 129 29.21 44.55 -4.26
CA PHE A 129 28.45 45.81 -4.17
C PHE A 129 27.09 45.74 -4.86
N TRP A 130 26.25 46.72 -4.53
CA TRP A 130 25.05 47.13 -5.27
C TRP A 130 25.22 48.60 -5.68
N LEU A 131 25.08 48.93 -6.96
CA LEU A 131 25.37 50.28 -7.47
C LEU A 131 24.41 51.34 -6.91
N GLY A 132 23.15 50.96 -6.70
CA GLY A 132 22.08 51.82 -6.18
C GLY A 132 20.97 52.04 -7.21
N ASN A 133 19.71 51.85 -6.80
CA ASN A 133 18.54 51.95 -7.67
C ASN A 133 18.37 53.35 -8.26
N ASN A 134 18.73 54.40 -7.50
CA ASN A 134 18.66 55.78 -8.00
C ASN A 134 19.65 56.02 -9.14
N LYS A 135 20.84 55.41 -9.13
CA LYS A 135 21.78 55.52 -10.26
C LYS A 135 21.29 54.68 -11.45
N LEU A 136 20.76 53.49 -11.16
CA LEU A 136 20.28 52.55 -12.16
C LEU A 136 19.06 53.06 -12.94
N SER A 137 18.16 53.81 -12.29
CA SER A 137 17.00 54.40 -12.95
C SER A 137 17.42 55.45 -13.98
N TYR A 138 18.41 56.30 -13.69
CA TYR A 138 18.91 57.25 -14.68
C TYR A 138 19.63 56.52 -15.81
N LEU A 139 20.53 55.59 -15.48
CA LEU A 139 21.28 54.79 -16.46
C LEU A 139 20.34 54.13 -17.48
N THR A 140 19.41 53.30 -17.01
CA THR A 140 18.58 52.46 -17.88
C THR A 140 17.48 53.22 -18.64
N ASN A 141 17.30 54.52 -18.37
CA ASN A 141 16.32 55.37 -19.06
C ASN A 141 16.93 56.23 -20.17
N GLN A 142 18.24 56.12 -20.44
CA GLN A 142 18.92 56.93 -21.46
C GLN A 142 19.00 56.27 -22.83
N LYS A 143 19.05 54.94 -22.85
CA LYS A 143 19.19 54.08 -24.05
C LYS A 143 18.49 52.75 -23.78
N VAL A 144 18.47 51.87 -24.78
CA VAL A 144 18.09 50.47 -24.58
C VAL A 144 19.32 49.73 -24.07
N TYR A 145 19.28 49.23 -22.84
CA TYR A 145 20.37 48.47 -22.22
C TYR A 145 20.08 46.98 -22.25
N GLU A 146 21.11 46.18 -22.51
CA GLU A 146 21.08 44.75 -22.24
C GLU A 146 21.50 44.47 -20.79
N LEU A 147 20.86 43.49 -20.15
CA LEU A 147 21.26 42.97 -18.85
C LEU A 147 21.82 41.57 -19.02
N ARG A 148 23.03 41.36 -18.52
CA ARG A 148 23.67 40.05 -18.44
C ARG A 148 23.90 39.68 -16.97
N ILE A 149 23.59 38.45 -16.62
CA ILE A 149 23.80 37.86 -15.30
C ILE A 149 24.70 36.65 -15.48
N ASP A 150 25.92 36.72 -14.95
CA ASP A 150 26.87 35.60 -14.93
C ASP A 150 26.83 34.90 -13.57
N LEU A 151 26.75 33.56 -13.57
CA LEU A 151 26.62 32.70 -12.40
C LEU A 151 27.70 31.62 -12.44
N THR A 152 28.33 31.34 -11.30
CA THR A 152 29.27 30.22 -11.17
C THR A 152 28.75 29.25 -10.11
N LEU A 153 28.46 28.01 -10.51
CA LEU A 153 28.01 26.96 -9.60
C LEU A 153 29.17 26.49 -8.69
N SER A 154 28.84 25.80 -7.60
CA SER A 154 29.83 25.24 -6.66
C SER A 154 30.80 24.24 -7.29
N ASN A 155 30.43 23.65 -8.42
CA ASN A 155 31.29 22.75 -9.21
C ASN A 155 32.20 23.50 -10.22
N GLY A 156 32.19 24.84 -10.21
CA GLY A 156 32.97 25.69 -11.12
C GLY A 156 32.33 25.94 -12.50
N THR A 157 31.13 25.41 -12.76
CA THR A 157 30.43 25.63 -14.05
C THR A 157 29.95 27.07 -14.16
N ALA A 158 30.30 27.74 -15.26
CA ALA A 158 29.83 29.08 -15.59
C ALA A 158 28.53 29.02 -16.40
N LEU A 159 27.50 29.68 -15.89
CA LEU A 159 26.20 29.88 -16.52
C LEU A 159 25.95 31.37 -16.74
N PHE A 160 25.12 31.71 -17.72
CA PHE A 160 24.68 33.08 -17.91
C PHE A 160 23.22 33.17 -18.36
N ALA A 161 22.59 34.29 -18.03
CA ALA A 161 21.33 34.75 -18.58
C ALA A 161 21.51 36.16 -19.15
N SER A 162 20.88 36.45 -20.28
CA SER A 162 20.94 37.74 -20.96
C SER A 162 19.55 38.19 -21.41
N PHE A 163 19.30 39.49 -21.32
CA PHE A 163 18.02 40.17 -21.51
C PHE A 163 18.24 41.42 -22.36
N SER A 164 17.54 41.55 -23.49
CA SER A 164 17.89 42.56 -24.52
C SER A 164 17.40 43.99 -24.28
N ALA A 165 16.53 44.24 -23.30
CA ALA A 165 15.93 45.57 -23.09
C ALA A 165 15.61 45.86 -21.62
N PHE A 166 16.62 45.78 -20.75
CA PHE A 166 16.50 46.00 -19.31
C PHE A 166 16.28 47.48 -18.98
N ARG A 167 15.20 47.75 -18.24
CA ARG A 167 14.83 49.08 -17.78
C ARG A 167 14.11 49.02 -16.44
N ILE A 168 14.43 49.95 -15.54
CA ILE A 168 13.67 50.18 -14.31
C ILE A 168 13.02 51.57 -14.30
N SER A 169 11.99 51.75 -13.47
CA SER A 169 11.34 53.03 -13.25
C SER A 169 12.11 53.91 -12.25
N ASP A 170 11.63 55.13 -12.01
CA ASP A 170 12.16 56.05 -11.00
C ASP A 170 11.70 55.70 -9.58
N GLU A 171 12.14 56.51 -8.61
CA GLU A 171 11.78 56.36 -7.19
C GLU A 171 10.27 56.51 -6.94
N TRP A 172 9.59 57.40 -7.67
CA TRP A 172 8.14 57.62 -7.53
C TRP A 172 7.33 56.37 -7.89
N SER A 173 7.84 55.60 -8.85
CA SER A 173 7.27 54.32 -9.28
C SER A 173 7.97 53.12 -8.63
N GLU A 174 8.68 53.35 -7.51
CA GLU A 174 9.31 52.31 -6.68
C GLU A 174 10.34 51.42 -7.41
N TYR A 175 11.06 51.96 -8.40
CA TYR A 175 12.11 51.24 -9.13
C TYR A 175 11.67 49.91 -9.78
N GLN A 176 10.41 49.81 -10.19
CA GLN A 176 9.84 48.65 -10.88
C GLN A 176 10.62 48.32 -12.16
N ILE A 177 10.80 47.02 -12.44
CA ILE A 177 11.28 46.57 -13.74
C ILE A 177 10.18 46.86 -14.78
N VAL A 178 10.50 47.71 -15.76
CA VAL A 178 9.55 48.11 -16.81
C VAL A 178 9.69 47.24 -18.04
N SER A 179 10.89 46.76 -18.33
CA SER A 179 11.16 45.88 -19.46
C SER A 179 12.43 45.07 -19.21
N VAL A 180 12.47 43.86 -19.78
CA VAL A 180 13.68 43.01 -19.87
C VAL A 180 13.94 42.52 -21.30
N GLY A 181 13.00 42.71 -22.24
CA GLY A 181 13.17 42.21 -23.61
C GLY A 181 13.19 40.68 -23.70
N THR A 182 13.97 40.15 -24.64
CA THR A 182 14.07 38.71 -24.96
C THR A 182 15.16 38.03 -24.13
N TYR A 183 14.87 36.82 -23.65
CA TYR A 183 15.83 35.98 -22.93
C TYR A 183 16.77 35.21 -23.88
N SER A 184 18.03 35.05 -23.44
CA SER A 184 18.96 34.04 -23.95
C SER A 184 19.91 33.58 -22.84
N GLY A 185 20.37 32.33 -22.84
CA GLY A 185 21.24 31.81 -21.78
C GLY A 185 21.42 30.30 -21.83
N ASN A 186 22.17 29.77 -20.86
CA ASN A 186 22.45 28.33 -20.72
C ASN A 186 22.04 27.76 -19.34
N ILE A 187 21.12 28.43 -18.63
CA ILE A 187 20.70 28.07 -17.25
C ILE A 187 19.86 26.79 -17.18
N ASP A 188 19.16 26.40 -18.26
CA ASP A 188 18.17 25.29 -18.27
C ASP A 188 18.77 23.85 -18.19
N LEU A 189 19.95 23.65 -17.59
CA LEU A 189 20.71 22.38 -17.65
C LEU A 189 21.06 21.72 -16.31
N ALA A 190 20.47 22.10 -15.16
CA ALA A 190 20.85 21.53 -13.84
C ALA A 190 19.68 20.92 -13.04
N CYS A 191 19.72 19.58 -12.83
CA CYS A 191 18.83 18.88 -11.91
C CYS A 191 19.38 18.84 -10.46
N PRO A 192 18.50 18.73 -9.43
CA PRO A 192 18.91 18.52 -8.03
C PRO A 192 19.71 17.24 -7.79
N ARG A 193 20.22 17.07 -6.57
CA ARG A 193 21.11 15.96 -6.20
C ARG A 193 20.49 14.57 -6.51
N ASN A 194 21.26 13.71 -7.18
CA ASN A 194 20.86 12.34 -7.59
C ASN A 194 19.67 12.26 -8.57
N MET A 195 19.29 13.39 -9.18
CA MET A 195 18.29 13.43 -10.25
C MET A 195 18.95 13.63 -11.62
N ILE A 196 18.35 13.02 -12.63
CA ILE A 196 18.70 13.20 -14.05
C ILE A 196 17.54 13.85 -14.78
N TYR A 197 17.83 14.63 -15.81
CA TYR A 197 16.79 15.19 -16.67
C TYR A 197 16.23 14.08 -17.56
N GLY A 198 14.93 13.87 -17.53
CA GLY A 198 14.30 12.74 -18.20
C GLY A 198 12.81 12.96 -18.47
N ASN A 199 12.21 11.95 -19.10
CA ASN A 199 10.77 11.95 -19.31
C ASN A 199 10.08 11.67 -17.98
N CYS A 200 9.04 12.45 -17.67
CA CYS A 200 8.16 12.18 -16.54
C CYS A 200 7.59 10.75 -16.67
N SER A 201 7.81 9.92 -15.65
CA SER A 201 7.30 8.54 -15.53
C SER A 201 6.93 8.26 -14.08
N CYS A 202 6.12 7.22 -13.84
CA CYS A 202 5.97 6.69 -12.48
C CYS A 202 7.36 6.35 -11.93
N GLN A 203 7.69 6.90 -10.77
CA GLN A 203 8.98 6.67 -10.13
C GLN A 203 8.77 6.01 -8.77
N PRO A 204 9.60 5.01 -8.41
CA PRO A 204 9.57 4.46 -7.08
C PRO A 204 9.99 5.51 -6.04
N SER A 205 9.30 5.53 -4.91
CA SER A 205 9.51 6.44 -3.78
C SER A 205 9.74 5.65 -2.49
N CYS A 206 10.12 6.32 -1.41
CA CYS A 206 10.19 5.66 -0.10
C CYS A 206 8.82 5.11 0.36
N ASP A 207 7.71 5.72 -0.07
CA ASP A 207 6.35 5.31 0.31
C ASP A 207 5.76 4.26 -0.66
N ASP A 208 6.17 4.29 -1.93
CA ASP A 208 5.87 3.27 -2.95
C ASP A 208 7.16 2.80 -3.63
N PRO A 209 7.87 1.82 -3.05
CA PRO A 209 9.14 1.31 -3.58
C PRO A 209 9.00 0.64 -4.95
N THR A 210 7.78 0.27 -5.35
CA THR A 210 7.49 -0.34 -6.65
C THR A 210 7.19 0.70 -7.72
N GLY A 211 6.72 1.89 -7.33
CA GLY A 211 6.31 2.96 -8.23
C GLY A 211 5.10 2.60 -9.09
N LEU A 212 4.26 1.65 -8.66
CA LEU A 212 3.14 1.11 -9.45
C LEU A 212 1.76 1.61 -9.00
N THR A 213 1.64 2.21 -7.82
CA THR A 213 0.33 2.49 -7.21
C THR A 213 -0.01 3.98 -7.12
N ASN A 214 0.99 4.85 -6.95
CA ASN A 214 0.79 6.29 -6.78
C ASN A 214 1.40 7.10 -7.95
N CYS A 215 1.05 6.73 -9.17
CA CYS A 215 1.40 7.50 -10.36
C CYS A 215 0.52 8.75 -10.46
N ASP A 216 1.13 9.94 -10.55
CA ASP A 216 0.38 11.17 -10.85
C ASP A 216 -0.15 11.10 -12.29
N GLU A 217 -1.47 10.98 -12.46
CA GLU A 217 -2.14 10.86 -13.76
C GLU A 217 -1.98 12.11 -14.63
N ASN A 218 -1.52 13.24 -14.08
CA ASN A 218 -1.32 14.50 -14.80
C ASN A 218 0.08 14.68 -15.42
N CYS A 219 0.86 13.60 -15.55
CA CYS A 219 2.16 13.59 -16.20
C CYS A 219 2.04 13.79 -17.73
N ALA A 220 1.63 14.99 -18.15
CA ALA A 220 1.41 15.35 -19.53
C ALA A 220 2.55 16.25 -20.07
N ARG A 221 3.57 15.60 -20.63
CA ARG A 221 4.47 16.10 -21.69
C ARG A 221 5.64 17.03 -21.38
N GLU A 222 6.00 17.27 -20.12
CA GLU A 222 7.20 18.08 -19.82
C GLU A 222 8.37 17.20 -19.33
N GLN A 223 9.56 17.44 -19.91
CA GLN A 223 10.80 16.84 -19.42
C GLN A 223 11.12 17.45 -18.05
N THR A 224 11.41 16.59 -17.06
CA THR A 224 11.60 17.00 -15.66
C THR A 224 12.76 16.22 -15.03
N CYS A 225 13.16 16.64 -13.83
CA CYS A 225 14.14 15.91 -13.05
C CYS A 225 13.51 14.66 -12.47
N VAL A 226 14.12 13.52 -12.76
CA VAL A 226 13.68 12.18 -12.33
C VAL A 226 14.81 11.52 -11.54
N CYS A 227 14.47 10.69 -10.55
CA CYS A 227 15.49 9.95 -9.80
C CYS A 227 16.32 9.05 -10.73
N SER A 228 17.64 9.07 -10.53
CA SER A 228 18.56 8.15 -11.20
C SER A 228 18.23 6.70 -10.82
N SER A 229 18.55 5.75 -11.70
CA SER A 229 18.36 4.31 -11.41
C SER A 229 19.01 3.92 -10.07
N GLY A 230 18.26 3.25 -9.20
CA GLY A 230 18.71 2.82 -7.87
C GLY A 230 18.43 3.80 -6.73
N TYR A 231 17.83 4.97 -7.01
CA TYR A 231 17.40 5.93 -5.99
C TYR A 231 15.88 6.00 -5.89
N LEU A 232 15.39 6.28 -4.68
CA LEU A 232 13.97 6.43 -4.37
C LEU A 232 13.64 7.90 -4.11
N LYS A 233 12.49 8.35 -4.60
CA LYS A 233 11.99 9.71 -4.32
C LYS A 233 11.62 9.85 -2.84
N SER A 234 12.11 10.92 -2.20
CA SER A 234 11.74 11.32 -0.84
C SER A 234 11.57 12.84 -0.80
N GLY A 235 10.32 13.31 -0.82
CA GLY A 235 10.00 14.72 -1.04
C GLY A 235 10.51 15.22 -2.40
N ASP A 236 11.30 16.29 -2.41
CA ASP A 236 11.90 16.91 -3.60
C ASP A 236 13.29 16.35 -3.98
N ASN A 237 13.82 15.38 -3.23
CA ASN A 237 15.15 14.80 -3.46
C ASN A 237 15.06 13.29 -3.75
N CYS A 238 16.18 12.72 -4.22
CA CYS A 238 16.35 11.28 -4.41
C CYS A 238 17.41 10.75 -3.45
N VAL A 239 17.04 9.74 -2.67
CA VAL A 239 17.85 9.12 -1.61
C VAL A 239 18.08 7.64 -1.90
N SER A 240 19.12 7.04 -1.34
CA SER A 240 19.31 5.59 -1.46
C SER A 240 18.29 4.82 -0.59
N PRO A 241 17.96 3.56 -0.91
CA PRO A 241 16.94 2.80 -0.17
C PRO A 241 17.16 2.72 1.35
N ASN A 242 18.41 2.70 1.80
CA ASN A 242 18.79 2.68 3.22
C ASN A 242 18.49 4.00 3.97
N GLU A 243 18.25 5.09 3.25
CA GLU A 243 17.83 6.38 3.82
C GLU A 243 16.30 6.47 3.94
N CYS A 244 15.56 5.52 3.37
CA CYS A 244 14.12 5.43 3.53
C CYS A 244 13.72 4.84 4.88
N ARG A 245 12.53 5.22 5.33
CA ARG A 245 11.86 4.60 6.48
C ARG A 245 11.44 3.17 6.11
N CYS A 246 11.34 2.27 7.09
CA CYS A 246 11.00 0.85 6.86
C CYS A 246 11.95 0.06 5.92
N TYR A 247 13.21 0.48 5.82
CA TYR A 247 14.23 -0.26 5.06
C TYR A 247 14.69 -1.53 5.78
N VAL A 248 14.63 -2.67 5.06
CA VAL A 248 15.12 -3.97 5.49
C VAL A 248 16.46 -4.24 4.81
N GLU A 249 17.54 -4.17 5.58
CA GLU A 249 18.91 -4.30 5.08
C GLU A 249 19.18 -5.66 4.41
N GLU A 250 18.74 -6.76 5.01
CA GLU A 250 18.95 -8.12 4.49
C GLU A 250 18.28 -8.35 3.13
N ALA A 251 17.10 -7.75 2.92
CA ALA A 251 16.37 -7.85 1.66
C ALA A 251 16.76 -6.75 0.66
N ASN A 252 17.57 -5.77 1.08
CA ASN A 252 17.87 -4.56 0.33
C ASN A 252 16.61 -3.91 -0.27
N ARG A 253 15.54 -3.82 0.54
CA ARG A 253 14.24 -3.27 0.10
C ARG A 253 13.57 -2.47 1.19
N VAL A 254 12.68 -1.58 0.79
CA VAL A 254 11.77 -0.84 1.68
C VAL A 254 10.42 -1.54 1.69
N LEU A 255 9.81 -1.68 2.87
CA LEU A 255 8.46 -2.24 3.02
C LEU A 255 7.41 -1.15 2.91
N SER A 256 6.30 -1.44 2.22
CA SER A 256 5.11 -0.58 2.26
C SER A 256 4.40 -0.67 3.62
N GLU A 257 3.57 0.33 3.94
CA GLU A 257 2.82 0.35 5.21
C GLU A 257 1.95 -0.93 5.35
N GLY A 258 2.09 -1.62 6.49
CA GLY A 258 1.43 -2.89 6.76
C GLY A 258 2.06 -4.12 6.10
N GLU A 259 3.05 -3.96 5.23
CA GLU A 259 3.76 -5.09 4.60
C GLU A 259 4.64 -5.81 5.63
N MET A 260 4.63 -7.14 5.57
CA MET A 260 5.43 -8.01 6.43
C MET A 260 6.67 -8.55 5.72
N TYR A 261 7.73 -8.75 6.50
CA TYR A 261 8.97 -9.40 6.07
C TYR A 261 9.43 -10.40 7.12
N VAL A 262 9.84 -11.59 6.68
CA VAL A 262 10.47 -12.60 7.54
C VAL A 262 11.90 -12.81 7.04
N ASN A 263 12.87 -12.77 7.96
CA ASN A 263 14.27 -12.95 7.62
C ASN A 263 14.59 -14.37 7.13
N THR A 264 15.76 -14.56 6.50
CA THR A 264 16.17 -15.87 5.94
C THR A 264 16.14 -17.01 6.97
N GLY A 265 16.42 -16.71 8.24
CA GLY A 265 16.42 -17.69 9.31
C GLY A 265 15.08 -17.91 10.02
N CYS A 266 13.99 -17.27 9.59
CA CYS A 266 12.71 -17.23 10.32
C CYS A 266 12.88 -17.02 11.85
N SER A 267 13.78 -16.11 12.22
CA SER A 267 14.07 -15.73 13.60
C SER A 267 13.55 -14.33 13.95
N ALA A 268 13.06 -13.59 12.96
CA ALA A 268 12.35 -12.34 13.16
C ALA A 268 11.31 -12.14 12.06
N GLN A 269 10.16 -11.60 12.46
CA GLN A 269 9.14 -11.10 11.55
C GLN A 269 8.99 -9.60 11.80
N CYS A 270 9.11 -8.79 10.75
CA CYS A 270 8.98 -7.34 10.79
C CYS A 270 7.76 -6.89 10.01
N ILE A 271 7.10 -5.83 10.49
CA ILE A 271 6.02 -5.14 9.79
C ILE A 271 6.32 -3.64 9.77
N CYS A 272 6.07 -2.97 8.64
CA CYS A 272 6.15 -1.51 8.60
C CYS A 272 4.90 -0.93 9.26
N LYS A 273 5.09 -0.13 10.32
CA LYS A 273 4.02 0.62 11.00
C LYS A 273 4.49 2.03 11.27
N ASP A 274 3.68 3.03 10.89
CA ASP A 274 3.93 4.45 11.12
C ASP A 274 5.32 4.91 10.60
N GLY A 275 5.79 4.31 9.51
CA GLY A 275 7.13 4.56 8.95
C GLY A 275 8.28 4.06 9.84
N ALA A 276 8.08 3.01 10.62
CA ALA A 276 9.16 2.31 11.33
C ALA A 276 8.98 0.79 11.23
N LEU A 277 10.09 0.05 11.22
CA LEU A 277 10.05 -1.41 11.33
C LEU A 277 9.70 -1.80 12.78
N SER A 278 8.57 -2.49 12.94
CA SER A 278 8.20 -3.17 14.17
C SER A 278 8.50 -4.67 13.99
N CYS A 279 9.53 -5.17 14.68
CA CYS A 279 9.99 -6.55 14.52
C CYS A 279 9.72 -7.41 15.77
N ASN A 280 9.07 -8.55 15.58
CA ASN A 280 8.97 -9.62 16.56
C ASN A 280 10.18 -10.57 16.42
N THR A 281 11.14 -10.44 17.33
CA THR A 281 12.35 -11.30 17.37
C THR A 281 12.12 -12.67 18.02
N SER A 282 10.92 -12.91 18.55
CA SER A 282 10.51 -14.21 19.10
C SER A 282 9.87 -15.11 18.06
N TYR A 283 9.64 -14.62 16.83
CA TYR A 283 9.09 -15.39 15.71
C TYR A 283 9.92 -16.65 15.45
N ARG A 284 9.32 -17.83 15.55
CA ARG A 284 9.98 -19.12 15.29
C ARG A 284 8.96 -20.07 14.68
N CYS A 285 9.41 -20.87 13.72
CA CYS A 285 8.55 -21.91 13.16
C CYS A 285 8.25 -23.00 14.19
N SER A 286 7.05 -23.56 14.11
CA SER A 286 6.68 -24.80 14.79
C SER A 286 7.70 -25.90 14.46
N PRO A 287 7.93 -26.89 15.36
CA PRO A 287 8.68 -28.10 15.03
C PRO A 287 8.14 -28.86 13.81
N ASN A 288 6.85 -28.66 13.50
CA ASN A 288 6.16 -29.26 12.35
C ASN A 288 5.93 -28.24 11.22
N ALA A 289 6.79 -27.24 11.10
CA ALA A 289 6.79 -26.26 10.03
C ALA A 289 8.19 -26.09 9.44
N GLU A 290 8.22 -25.60 8.20
CA GLU A 290 9.43 -25.26 7.48
C GLU A 290 9.44 -23.76 7.16
N CYS A 291 10.60 -23.12 7.38
CA CYS A 291 10.86 -21.76 6.90
C CYS A 291 11.15 -21.81 5.40
N ARG A 292 10.20 -21.38 4.57
CA ARG A 292 10.35 -21.40 3.12
C ARG A 292 9.71 -20.17 2.48
N GLU A 293 9.98 -19.97 1.20
CA GLU A 293 9.39 -18.91 0.39
C GLU A 293 8.42 -19.53 -0.61
N GLN A 294 7.17 -19.07 -0.60
CA GLN A 294 6.13 -19.45 -1.56
C GLN A 294 5.53 -18.17 -2.13
N ASP A 295 5.45 -18.08 -3.45
CA ASP A 295 4.93 -16.91 -4.19
C ASP A 295 5.57 -15.56 -3.78
N GLY A 296 6.88 -15.56 -3.49
CA GLY A 296 7.64 -14.38 -3.06
C GLY A 296 7.42 -13.99 -1.58
N LEU A 297 6.65 -14.78 -0.82
CA LEU A 297 6.42 -14.55 0.61
C LEU A 297 7.11 -15.62 1.44
N ARG A 298 8.17 -15.20 2.15
CA ARG A 298 8.82 -16.03 3.17
C ARG A 298 8.05 -15.98 4.49
N LYS A 299 7.75 -17.15 5.03
CA LYS A 299 7.21 -17.37 6.39
C LYS A 299 7.39 -18.83 6.78
N CYS A 300 6.99 -19.17 7.99
CA CYS A 300 6.81 -20.55 8.40
C CYS A 300 5.56 -21.14 7.72
N TYR A 301 5.71 -22.33 7.14
CA TYR A 301 4.62 -23.08 6.54
C TYR A 301 4.56 -24.46 7.19
N CYS A 302 3.38 -24.87 7.65
CA CYS A 302 3.22 -26.21 8.21
C CYS A 302 3.62 -27.29 7.21
N ASN A 303 4.24 -28.36 7.73
CA ASN A 303 4.59 -29.55 6.98
C ASN A 303 3.31 -30.29 6.54
N ASP A 304 3.43 -31.14 5.53
CA ASP A 304 2.32 -31.97 5.07
C ASP A 304 1.73 -32.78 6.24
N GLY A 305 0.40 -32.79 6.34
CA GLY A 305 -0.30 -33.42 7.47
C GLY A 305 -0.44 -32.53 8.70
N TYR A 306 -0.08 -31.24 8.61
CA TYR A 306 -0.34 -30.25 9.65
C TYR A 306 -1.00 -29.00 9.07
N GLU A 307 -1.78 -28.30 9.90
CA GLU A 307 -2.38 -27.00 9.57
C GLU A 307 -2.08 -25.95 10.63
N GLY A 308 -2.13 -24.67 10.26
CA GLY A 308 -1.93 -23.55 11.15
C GLY A 308 -1.23 -22.37 10.49
N ASP A 309 -0.73 -21.44 11.29
CA ASP A 309 -0.05 -20.22 10.84
C ASP A 309 1.46 -20.41 10.60
N GLY A 310 1.99 -21.61 10.85
CA GLY A 310 3.40 -21.97 10.73
C GLY A 310 4.21 -21.76 12.00
N GLU A 311 3.78 -20.88 12.91
CA GLU A 311 4.33 -20.78 14.28
C GLU A 311 3.68 -21.84 15.18
N THR A 312 2.39 -22.09 14.95
CA THR A 312 1.61 -23.19 15.49
C THR A 312 1.16 -24.08 14.35
N CYS A 313 1.45 -25.38 14.44
CA CYS A 313 1.00 -26.38 13.47
C CYS A 313 0.40 -27.56 14.20
N THR A 314 -0.88 -27.82 13.97
CA THR A 314 -1.65 -28.92 14.55
C THR A 314 -1.78 -30.07 13.56
N PRO A 315 -1.67 -31.34 13.99
CA PRO A 315 -1.85 -32.49 13.11
C PRO A 315 -3.23 -32.48 12.45
N LEU A 316 -3.27 -32.80 11.16
CA LEU A 316 -4.49 -33.08 10.41
C LEU A 316 -4.73 -34.58 10.40
N TYR A 317 -5.78 -35.01 11.07
CA TYR A 317 -6.20 -36.41 11.09
C TYR A 317 -7.16 -36.70 9.94
N ALA A 318 -7.11 -37.89 9.32
CA ALA A 318 -8.08 -38.26 8.29
C ALA A 318 -9.49 -38.50 8.86
N ASP A 319 -9.56 -38.87 10.15
CA ASP A 319 -10.78 -39.07 10.92
C ASP A 319 -10.47 -39.09 12.45
N CYS A 320 -11.51 -39.23 13.27
CA CYS A 320 -11.36 -39.32 14.73
C CYS A 320 -10.58 -40.55 15.22
N PHE A 321 -10.49 -41.62 14.42
CA PHE A 321 -9.75 -42.82 14.83
C PHE A 321 -8.26 -42.61 14.70
N GLU A 322 -7.81 -41.92 13.66
CA GLU A 322 -6.41 -41.50 13.53
C GLU A 322 -6.01 -40.53 14.64
N ALA A 323 -6.88 -39.57 15.00
CA ALA A 323 -6.67 -38.73 16.17
C ALA A 323 -6.51 -39.56 17.46
N TYR A 324 -7.38 -40.54 17.66
CA TYR A 324 -7.30 -41.46 18.80
C TYR A 324 -6.00 -42.26 18.84
N GLN A 325 -5.54 -42.76 17.69
CA GLN A 325 -4.26 -43.47 17.56
C GLN A 325 -3.05 -42.57 17.84
N ALA A 326 -3.16 -41.27 17.54
CA ALA A 326 -2.15 -40.27 17.87
C ALA A 326 -2.10 -39.91 19.37
N GLY A 327 -3.00 -40.47 20.19
CA GLY A 327 -3.03 -40.27 21.64
C GLY A 327 -4.12 -39.29 22.12
N GLU A 328 -4.98 -38.81 21.23
CA GLU A 328 -6.10 -37.94 21.59
C GLU A 328 -7.24 -38.75 22.22
N THR A 329 -7.44 -38.61 23.54
CA THR A 329 -8.41 -39.43 24.29
C THR A 329 -9.62 -38.67 24.81
N ASN A 330 -9.73 -37.37 24.53
CA ASN A 330 -10.82 -36.54 25.03
C ASN A 330 -11.95 -36.44 24.01
N ASN A 331 -13.20 -36.57 24.45
CA ASN A 331 -14.33 -36.26 23.57
C ASN A 331 -14.35 -34.76 23.26
N GLY A 332 -14.61 -34.39 22.02
CA GLY A 332 -14.58 -32.99 21.63
C GLY A 332 -14.69 -32.77 20.13
N VAL A 333 -14.57 -31.50 19.75
CA VAL A 333 -14.50 -31.10 18.34
C VAL A 333 -13.05 -31.17 17.88
N TYR A 334 -12.83 -31.83 16.74
CA TYR A 334 -11.52 -31.98 16.11
C TYR A 334 -11.61 -31.58 14.64
N THR A 335 -10.53 -31.00 14.12
CA THR A 335 -10.39 -30.75 12.68
C THR A 335 -9.82 -31.99 11.99
N ILE A 336 -10.46 -32.39 10.89
CA ILE A 336 -10.03 -33.55 10.10
C ILE A 336 -9.93 -33.20 8.61
N LEU A 337 -9.11 -33.97 7.89
CA LEU A 337 -8.95 -33.90 6.43
C LEU A 337 -9.02 -35.32 5.83
N PRO A 338 -10.22 -35.83 5.50
CA PRO A 338 -10.38 -37.13 4.87
C PRO A 338 -9.65 -37.21 3.53
N ALA A 339 -9.11 -38.39 3.21
CA ALA A 339 -8.38 -38.62 1.97
C ALA A 339 -9.24 -38.32 0.73
N GLY A 340 -8.73 -37.47 -0.15
CA GLY A 340 -9.39 -37.06 -1.39
C GLY A 340 -10.45 -35.96 -1.25
N TRP A 341 -10.68 -35.43 -0.04
CA TRP A 341 -11.54 -34.28 0.19
C TRP A 341 -11.01 -33.05 -0.59
N PRO A 342 -11.81 -32.41 -1.46
CA PRO A 342 -11.33 -31.37 -2.38
C PRO A 342 -11.39 -29.95 -1.81
N ARG A 343 -11.71 -29.78 -0.51
CA ARG A 343 -11.86 -28.47 0.15
C ARG A 343 -10.94 -28.40 1.38
N PRO A 344 -10.85 -27.25 2.07
CA PRO A 344 -10.11 -27.18 3.33
C PRO A 344 -10.62 -28.20 4.38
N PRO A 345 -9.78 -28.54 5.37
CA PRO A 345 -10.17 -29.37 6.52
C PRO A 345 -11.46 -28.87 7.18
N PHE A 346 -12.19 -29.79 7.83
CA PHE A 346 -13.47 -29.46 8.48
C PHE A 346 -13.58 -30.09 9.87
N GLU A 347 -14.41 -29.48 10.71
CA GLU A 347 -14.62 -29.91 12.07
C GLU A 347 -15.61 -31.08 12.16
N VAL A 348 -15.33 -32.02 13.06
CA VAL A 348 -16.22 -33.12 13.45
C VAL A 348 -16.23 -33.27 14.96
N TYR A 349 -17.30 -33.86 15.49
CA TYR A 349 -17.29 -34.30 16.88
C TYR A 349 -16.71 -35.72 16.98
N CYS A 350 -15.66 -35.88 17.78
CA CYS A 350 -15.04 -37.15 18.08
C CYS A 350 -15.48 -37.68 19.44
N ASP A 351 -16.03 -38.90 19.45
CA ASP A 351 -16.24 -39.70 20.65
C ASP A 351 -15.05 -40.65 20.83
N MET A 352 -14.18 -40.29 21.75
CA MET A 352 -12.94 -40.97 22.11
C MET A 352 -13.11 -41.98 23.25
N THR A 353 -14.33 -42.16 23.75
CA THR A 353 -14.59 -42.95 24.97
C THR A 353 -15.46 -44.17 24.73
N THR A 354 -16.50 -44.08 23.90
CA THR A 354 -17.46 -45.18 23.70
C THR A 354 -16.81 -46.34 22.96
N SER A 355 -16.98 -47.58 23.45
CA SER A 355 -16.62 -48.81 22.72
C SER A 355 -15.18 -48.77 22.14
N GLY A 356 -14.22 -48.28 22.94
CA GLY A 356 -12.81 -48.16 22.54
C GLY A 356 -12.46 -46.92 21.71
N GLY A 357 -13.30 -45.90 21.69
CA GLY A 357 -12.98 -44.56 21.18
C GLY A 357 -12.78 -44.44 19.67
N GLY A 358 -12.36 -43.25 19.23
CA GLY A 358 -12.06 -42.93 17.84
C GLY A 358 -13.26 -42.91 16.90
N TRP A 359 -14.45 -42.56 17.40
CA TRP A 359 -15.65 -42.50 16.60
C TRP A 359 -15.89 -41.09 16.06
N THR A 360 -16.15 -40.98 14.76
CA THR A 360 -16.57 -39.75 14.09
C THR A 360 -18.09 -39.67 14.10
N VAL A 361 -18.66 -38.75 14.88
CA VAL A 361 -20.11 -38.55 14.96
C VAL A 361 -20.58 -37.74 13.76
N PHE A 362 -21.59 -38.22 13.05
CA PHE A 362 -22.15 -37.52 11.89
C PHE A 362 -23.63 -37.12 12.04
N GLN A 363 -24.31 -37.63 13.07
CA GLN A 363 -25.65 -37.19 13.44
C GLN A 363 -25.80 -37.24 14.96
N ARG A 364 -26.42 -36.22 15.54
CA ARG A 364 -26.88 -36.22 16.93
C ARG A 364 -28.25 -35.58 17.06
N ARG A 365 -29.12 -36.21 17.87
CA ARG A 365 -30.40 -35.68 18.37
C ARG A 365 -30.40 -35.74 19.90
N VAL A 366 -30.58 -34.62 20.56
CA VAL A 366 -30.50 -34.47 22.02
C VAL A 366 -31.47 -33.40 22.55
N ASP A 367 -31.58 -32.24 21.89
CA ASP A 367 -32.33 -31.09 22.41
C ASP A 367 -33.56 -30.74 21.57
N GLY A 368 -33.60 -31.19 20.31
CA GLY A 368 -34.66 -30.90 19.37
C GLY A 368 -34.78 -29.44 18.92
N THR A 369 -33.75 -28.63 19.15
CA THR A 369 -33.76 -27.21 18.76
C THR A 369 -33.51 -27.01 17.27
N THR A 370 -32.79 -27.93 16.63
CA THR A 370 -32.49 -27.86 15.20
C THR A 370 -33.59 -28.54 14.38
N ASN A 371 -34.12 -27.82 13.38
CA ASN A 371 -35.07 -28.39 12.42
C ASN A 371 -34.35 -29.33 11.42
N PHE A 372 -34.77 -30.59 11.33
CA PHE A 372 -34.26 -31.60 10.40
C PHE A 372 -35.11 -31.75 9.12
N MET A 373 -36.26 -31.11 9.01
CA MET A 373 -37.00 -30.99 7.74
C MET A 373 -36.31 -29.95 6.84
N ARG A 374 -35.18 -30.36 6.27
CA ARG A 374 -34.27 -29.53 5.47
C ARG A 374 -34.20 -30.02 4.03
N ASN A 375 -33.79 -29.11 3.14
CA ASN A 375 -33.70 -29.37 1.71
C ASN A 375 -32.45 -30.19 1.36
N TRP A 376 -32.33 -30.62 0.10
CA TRP A 376 -31.20 -31.42 -0.39
C TRP A 376 -29.86 -30.75 -0.11
N THR A 377 -29.73 -29.46 -0.43
CA THR A 377 -28.48 -28.71 -0.26
C THR A 377 -28.04 -28.62 1.19
N SER A 378 -28.98 -28.51 2.13
CA SER A 378 -28.69 -28.52 3.57
C SER A 378 -28.17 -29.89 4.02
N TYR A 379 -28.82 -30.99 3.63
CA TYR A 379 -28.34 -32.34 3.94
C TYR A 379 -27.01 -32.67 3.28
N ARG A 380 -26.75 -32.13 2.08
CA ARG A 380 -25.46 -32.23 1.39
C ARG A 380 -24.34 -31.55 2.19
N ASN A 381 -24.55 -30.30 2.61
CA ASN A 381 -23.51 -29.47 3.21
C ASN A 381 -23.35 -29.68 4.72
N GLY A 382 -24.40 -30.16 5.40
CA GLY A 382 -24.48 -30.24 6.86
C GLY A 382 -25.22 -29.04 7.48
N PHE A 383 -25.72 -29.25 8.71
CA PHE A 383 -26.42 -28.24 9.51
C PHE A 383 -26.43 -28.59 11.00
N GLY A 384 -26.69 -27.61 11.85
CA GLY A 384 -26.70 -27.75 13.31
C GLY A 384 -25.37 -27.33 13.92
N SER A 385 -25.14 -27.72 15.18
CA SER A 385 -23.94 -27.36 15.95
C SER A 385 -23.26 -28.61 16.50
N LEU A 386 -21.92 -28.64 16.47
CA LEU A 386 -21.12 -29.73 17.02
C LEU A 386 -21.03 -29.72 18.55
N ASP A 387 -21.66 -28.73 19.22
CA ASP A 387 -21.83 -28.73 20.67
C ASP A 387 -22.50 -30.04 21.13
N GLN A 388 -22.01 -30.57 22.25
CA GLN A 388 -22.47 -31.84 22.82
C GLN A 388 -23.94 -31.84 23.22
N SER A 389 -24.47 -30.65 23.51
CA SER A 389 -25.83 -30.42 23.94
C SER A 389 -26.80 -30.10 22.81
N THR A 390 -26.35 -30.07 21.55
CA THR A 390 -27.17 -29.66 20.41
C THR A 390 -27.30 -30.72 19.33
N ASP A 391 -28.37 -30.61 18.56
CA ASP A 391 -28.61 -31.43 17.39
C ASP A 391 -27.76 -31.02 16.17
N PHE A 392 -27.29 -31.99 15.37
CA PHE A 392 -26.65 -31.73 14.07
C PHE A 392 -26.69 -32.89 13.06
N TRP A 393 -26.43 -32.55 11.80
CA TRP A 393 -26.11 -33.45 10.69
C TRP A 393 -24.83 -32.97 10.00
N LEU A 394 -23.81 -33.83 9.91
CA LEU A 394 -22.48 -33.45 9.39
C LEU A 394 -22.50 -33.01 7.92
N GLY A 395 -23.35 -33.63 7.12
CA GLY A 395 -23.40 -33.41 5.67
C GLY A 395 -23.07 -34.68 4.88
N ASN A 396 -23.87 -34.95 3.85
CA ASN A 396 -23.73 -36.16 3.04
C ASN A 396 -22.44 -36.15 2.22
N GLU A 397 -21.96 -34.97 1.80
CA GLU A 397 -20.72 -34.87 1.03
C GLU A 397 -19.52 -35.24 1.90
N GLN A 398 -19.44 -34.71 3.12
CA GLN A 398 -18.42 -35.07 4.10
C GLN A 398 -18.47 -36.57 4.43
N LEU A 399 -19.68 -37.10 4.67
CA LEU A 399 -19.89 -38.51 4.98
C LEU A 399 -19.48 -39.44 3.83
N TYR A 400 -19.66 -39.01 2.58
CA TYR A 400 -19.21 -39.76 1.40
C TYR A 400 -17.68 -39.86 1.37
N TYR A 401 -16.96 -38.75 1.54
CA TYR A 401 -15.48 -38.79 1.56
C TYR A 401 -14.94 -39.57 2.75
N LEU A 402 -15.56 -39.45 3.92
CA LEU A 402 -15.23 -40.25 5.10
C LEU A 402 -15.43 -41.75 4.86
N THR A 403 -16.56 -42.17 4.30
CA THR A 403 -16.83 -43.62 4.12
C THR A 403 -16.19 -44.22 2.86
N LYS A 404 -15.66 -43.38 1.96
CA LYS A 404 -14.94 -43.79 0.76
C LYS A 404 -13.46 -44.09 1.02
N GLN A 405 -12.81 -43.37 1.95
CA GLN A 405 -11.36 -43.46 2.12
C GLN A 405 -10.87 -44.82 2.63
N LYS A 406 -11.65 -45.51 3.48
CA LYS A 406 -11.35 -46.82 4.08
C LYS A 406 -12.67 -47.59 4.32
N GLY A 407 -12.59 -48.81 4.84
CA GLY A 407 -13.77 -49.52 5.35
C GLY A 407 -14.19 -48.99 6.72
N TYR A 408 -15.43 -48.53 6.86
CA TYR A 408 -15.98 -48.02 8.11
C TYR A 408 -17.09 -48.92 8.63
N ARG A 409 -17.18 -49.06 9.95
CA ARG A 409 -18.33 -49.58 10.68
C ARG A 409 -19.17 -48.43 11.22
N LEU A 410 -20.47 -48.68 11.38
CA LEU A 410 -21.43 -47.74 11.95
C LEU A 410 -21.85 -48.19 13.35
N ARG A 411 -21.99 -47.23 14.27
CA ARG A 411 -22.65 -47.41 15.55
C ARG A 411 -23.78 -46.40 15.69
N VAL A 412 -24.92 -46.87 16.19
CA VAL A 412 -26.09 -46.05 16.52
C VAL A 412 -26.38 -46.22 18.00
N ASP A 413 -26.25 -45.14 18.76
CA ASP A 413 -26.58 -45.09 20.19
C ASP A 413 -27.94 -44.41 20.36
N ILE A 414 -28.82 -44.97 21.19
CA ILE A 414 -30.14 -44.40 21.48
C ILE A 414 -30.45 -44.43 22.97
N ILE A 415 -31.22 -43.44 23.44
CA ILE A 415 -31.85 -43.48 24.77
C ILE A 415 -33.36 -43.42 24.56
N THR A 416 -34.05 -44.43 25.07
CA THR A 416 -35.52 -44.50 25.05
C THR A 416 -36.13 -43.48 26.02
N SER A 417 -37.40 -43.12 25.83
CA SER A 417 -38.14 -42.25 26.77
C SER A 417 -38.17 -42.77 28.22
N GLY A 418 -38.04 -44.09 28.42
CA GLY A 418 -37.90 -44.71 29.74
C GLY A 418 -36.50 -44.65 30.35
N GLY A 419 -35.53 -44.00 29.69
CA GLY A 419 -34.15 -43.85 30.15
C GLY A 419 -33.22 -45.03 29.83
N ALA A 420 -33.71 -46.06 29.13
CA ALA A 420 -32.86 -47.20 28.76
C ALA A 420 -31.95 -46.83 27.59
N SER A 421 -30.63 -46.96 27.81
CA SER A 421 -29.59 -46.83 26.77
C SER A 421 -29.46 -48.14 25.98
N LYS A 422 -29.51 -48.04 24.65
CA LYS A 422 -29.34 -49.17 23.73
C LYS A 422 -28.42 -48.77 22.58
N TYR A 423 -27.88 -49.75 21.89
CA TYR A 423 -27.06 -49.50 20.71
C TYR A 423 -27.26 -50.56 19.63
N GLU A 424 -26.92 -50.21 18.40
CA GLU A 424 -26.77 -51.15 17.28
C GLU A 424 -25.47 -50.82 16.53
N GLU A 425 -24.63 -51.82 16.27
CA GLU A 425 -23.44 -51.70 15.44
C GLU A 425 -23.62 -52.48 14.13
N TYR A 426 -23.09 -51.93 13.04
CA TYR A 426 -23.07 -52.54 11.72
C TYR A 426 -21.63 -52.72 11.27
N SER A 427 -21.27 -53.91 10.79
CA SER A 427 -19.89 -54.27 10.44
C SER A 427 -19.30 -53.44 9.29
N SER A 428 -20.16 -52.84 8.46
CA SER A 428 -19.79 -51.95 7.36
C SER A 428 -20.83 -50.84 7.20
N PHE A 429 -20.40 -49.67 6.71
CA PHE A 429 -21.24 -48.55 6.33
C PHE A 429 -20.55 -47.73 5.24
N ARG A 430 -21.17 -47.63 4.07
CA ARG A 430 -20.67 -46.83 2.95
C ARG A 430 -21.79 -46.22 2.14
N ILE A 431 -21.62 -44.93 1.84
CA ILE A 431 -22.48 -44.20 0.91
C ILE A 431 -21.70 -43.84 -0.36
N ASP A 432 -22.41 -43.67 -1.46
CA ASP A 432 -21.83 -43.24 -2.74
C ASP A 432 -21.98 -41.71 -2.93
N SER A 433 -21.48 -41.20 -4.05
CA SER A 433 -21.44 -39.78 -4.36
C SER A 433 -22.81 -39.12 -4.54
N GLU A 434 -22.82 -37.79 -4.61
CA GLU A 434 -24.02 -37.01 -4.95
C GLU A 434 -24.64 -37.42 -6.30
N SER A 435 -23.81 -37.81 -7.28
CA SER A 435 -24.28 -38.23 -8.62
C SER A 435 -25.20 -39.45 -8.57
N THR A 436 -24.97 -40.31 -7.58
CA THR A 436 -25.77 -41.50 -7.25
C THR A 436 -26.77 -41.25 -6.12
N LYS A 437 -27.02 -39.99 -5.79
CA LYS A 437 -27.96 -39.54 -4.74
C LYS A 437 -27.60 -40.06 -3.34
N TYR A 438 -26.31 -40.08 -3.03
CA TYR A 438 -25.81 -40.58 -1.74
C TYR A 438 -26.32 -41.97 -1.37
N ARG A 439 -26.41 -42.85 -2.36
CA ARG A 439 -26.93 -44.22 -2.19
C ARG A 439 -26.16 -44.95 -1.10
N LEU A 440 -26.87 -45.57 -0.16
CA LEU A 440 -26.27 -46.47 0.83
C LEU A 440 -25.92 -47.77 0.11
N VAL A 441 -24.63 -47.99 -0.17
CA VAL A 441 -24.15 -49.10 -1.02
C VAL A 441 -23.64 -50.30 -0.21
N ASP A 442 -23.33 -50.09 1.07
CA ASP A 442 -22.91 -51.16 1.98
C ASP A 442 -23.39 -50.84 3.40
N ILE A 443 -24.16 -51.76 3.97
CA ILE A 443 -24.54 -51.78 5.39
C ILE A 443 -24.43 -53.22 5.87
N GLY A 444 -23.52 -53.45 6.80
CA GLY A 444 -23.10 -54.78 7.20
C GLY A 444 -24.08 -55.52 8.12
N SER A 445 -23.62 -56.63 8.69
CA SER A 445 -24.40 -57.36 9.69
C SER A 445 -24.63 -56.49 10.93
N ALA A 446 -25.88 -56.43 11.39
CA ALA A 446 -26.27 -55.72 12.59
C ALA A 446 -26.03 -56.57 13.85
N SER A 447 -25.53 -55.95 14.90
CA SER A 447 -25.43 -56.55 16.24
C SER A 447 -25.60 -55.49 17.32
N GLY A 448 -26.40 -55.79 18.35
CA GLY A 448 -26.65 -54.85 19.42
C GLY A 448 -27.91 -55.18 20.21
N THR A 449 -28.36 -54.20 20.97
CA THR A 449 -29.53 -54.28 21.85
C THR A 449 -30.70 -53.42 21.39
N ALA A 450 -30.51 -52.57 20.37
CA ALA A 450 -31.52 -51.66 19.86
C ALA A 450 -32.39 -52.29 18.75
N GLY A 451 -31.87 -53.31 18.05
CA GLY A 451 -32.52 -53.97 16.92
C GLY A 451 -32.11 -53.34 15.58
N ASN A 452 -32.28 -54.09 14.48
CA ASN A 452 -31.80 -53.70 13.15
C ASN A 452 -32.70 -52.63 12.49
N GLY A 453 -32.52 -51.37 12.86
CA GLY A 453 -33.26 -50.24 12.28
C GLY A 453 -32.94 -49.94 10.80
N MET A 454 -31.89 -50.52 10.23
CA MET A 454 -31.43 -50.28 8.86
C MET A 454 -31.67 -51.47 7.91
N GLU A 455 -32.44 -52.48 8.33
CA GLU A 455 -32.62 -53.76 7.62
C GLU A 455 -32.97 -53.62 6.12
N TYR A 456 -33.75 -52.59 5.75
CA TYR A 456 -34.24 -52.39 4.38
C TYR A 456 -33.63 -51.18 3.66
N THR A 457 -32.59 -50.56 4.23
CA THR A 457 -31.99 -49.33 3.68
C THR A 457 -30.85 -49.61 2.70
N ASN A 458 -30.35 -50.84 2.62
CA ASN A 458 -29.29 -51.20 1.68
C ASN A 458 -29.72 -50.98 0.22
N GLY A 459 -28.85 -50.35 -0.56
CA GLY A 459 -29.07 -50.01 -1.97
C GLY A 459 -29.99 -48.80 -2.19
N ARG A 460 -30.51 -48.17 -1.13
CA ARG A 460 -31.46 -47.06 -1.23
C ARG A 460 -30.74 -45.72 -1.39
N SER A 461 -31.33 -44.85 -2.21
CA SER A 461 -30.90 -43.47 -2.40
C SER A 461 -31.37 -42.60 -1.22
N PHE A 462 -30.60 -41.57 -0.87
CA PHE A 462 -31.03 -40.60 0.13
C PHE A 462 -32.14 -39.72 -0.45
N SER A 463 -33.13 -39.34 0.36
CA SER A 463 -34.23 -38.47 -0.07
C SER A 463 -34.47 -37.35 0.93
N THR A 464 -34.82 -36.16 0.44
CA THR A 464 -35.23 -34.98 1.23
C THR A 464 -36.59 -34.49 0.75
N TYR A 465 -37.23 -33.56 1.47
CA TYR A 465 -38.60 -33.13 1.13
C TYR A 465 -38.74 -32.49 -0.27
N ASP A 466 -37.65 -32.00 -0.84
CA ASP A 466 -37.53 -31.33 -2.12
C ASP A 466 -36.88 -32.21 -3.20
N GLN A 467 -36.38 -33.39 -2.84
CA GLN A 467 -35.78 -34.33 -3.78
C GLN A 467 -36.16 -35.77 -3.42
N ASP A 468 -37.23 -36.23 -4.07
CA ASP A 468 -37.75 -37.58 -3.95
C ASP A 468 -36.87 -38.56 -4.74
N ASN A 469 -36.10 -39.37 -4.01
CA ASN A 469 -35.38 -40.51 -4.56
C ASN A 469 -35.81 -41.80 -3.84
N ASP A 470 -37.00 -41.80 -3.22
CA ASP A 470 -37.53 -42.95 -2.50
C ASP A 470 -38.19 -43.93 -3.48
N GLU A 471 -37.35 -44.54 -4.33
CA GLU A 471 -37.67 -45.48 -5.44
C GLU A 471 -38.67 -46.59 -5.04
N VAL A 472 -38.76 -46.88 -3.74
CA VAL A 472 -39.58 -47.91 -3.11
C VAL A 472 -41.06 -47.52 -3.04
N CYS A 473 -41.37 -46.22 -2.99
CA CYS A 473 -42.71 -45.69 -2.79
C CYS A 473 -43.02 -44.61 -3.85
N PRO A 474 -43.03 -44.95 -5.15
CA PRO A 474 -43.00 -43.98 -6.25
C PRO A 474 -44.21 -43.02 -6.32
N ASN A 475 -45.31 -43.35 -5.64
CA ASN A 475 -46.52 -42.53 -5.59
C ASN A 475 -46.68 -41.81 -4.24
N TYR A 476 -45.67 -41.85 -3.36
CA TYR A 476 -45.76 -41.34 -1.99
C TYR A 476 -44.40 -40.90 -1.44
N HIS A 477 -44.24 -39.60 -1.25
CA HIS A 477 -42.96 -39.03 -0.87
C HIS A 477 -42.69 -39.20 0.64
N CYS A 478 -41.86 -40.19 0.98
CA CYS A 478 -41.55 -40.57 2.36
C CYS A 478 -40.91 -39.42 3.16
N ALA A 479 -39.93 -38.73 2.58
CA ALA A 479 -39.20 -37.65 3.25
C ALA A 479 -40.10 -36.48 3.69
N GLN A 480 -41.10 -36.11 2.89
CA GLN A 480 -42.05 -35.05 3.22
C GLN A 480 -42.95 -35.40 4.43
N LYS A 481 -43.23 -36.69 4.62
CA LYS A 481 -44.16 -37.20 5.63
C LYS A 481 -43.44 -37.50 6.93
N HIS A 482 -42.23 -38.06 6.83
CA HIS A 482 -41.33 -38.28 7.97
C HIS A 482 -40.62 -37.02 8.47
N LYS A 483 -40.74 -35.90 7.75
CA LYS A 483 -40.18 -34.59 8.13
C LYS A 483 -38.66 -34.62 8.34
N GLY A 484 -37.97 -35.47 7.61
CA GLY A 484 -36.53 -35.66 7.69
C GLY A 484 -35.96 -36.21 6.38
N GLY A 485 -34.65 -36.07 6.21
CA GLY A 485 -33.93 -36.73 5.11
C GLY A 485 -33.42 -38.10 5.55
N TRP A 486 -33.57 -39.13 4.73
CA TRP A 486 -33.18 -40.50 5.08
C TRP A 486 -33.01 -41.41 3.86
N TRP A 487 -32.45 -42.61 4.09
CA TRP A 487 -32.45 -43.74 3.16
C TRP A 487 -33.74 -44.57 3.32
N TYR A 488 -34.86 -44.08 2.77
CA TYR A 488 -36.15 -44.77 2.85
C TYR A 488 -36.14 -46.06 2.00
N GLY A 489 -36.63 -47.16 2.58
CA GLY A 489 -36.34 -48.49 2.03
C GLY A 489 -37.39 -49.58 2.21
N TYR A 490 -38.42 -49.35 3.03
CA TYR A 490 -39.42 -50.37 3.37
C TYR A 490 -40.72 -50.17 2.57
N SER A 491 -41.10 -51.16 1.75
CA SER A 491 -42.17 -51.04 0.73
C SER A 491 -43.47 -51.77 1.00
N ASN A 492 -43.59 -52.58 2.06
CA ASN A 492 -44.64 -53.61 2.12
C ASN A 492 -46.08 -53.08 1.94
N TRP A 493 -46.31 -51.78 2.16
CA TRP A 493 -47.61 -51.14 2.02
C TRP A 493 -47.64 -49.98 1.02
N CYS A 494 -46.51 -49.69 0.35
CA CYS A 494 -46.40 -48.60 -0.62
C CYS A 494 -47.31 -48.72 -1.87
N PRO A 495 -47.72 -49.92 -2.33
CA PRO A 495 -48.74 -50.02 -3.38
C PRO A 495 -50.08 -49.37 -3.03
N ASN A 496 -50.40 -49.21 -1.75
CA ASN A 496 -51.64 -48.57 -1.27
C ASN A 496 -51.43 -47.09 -0.88
N CYS A 497 -50.25 -46.53 -1.15
CA CYS A 497 -49.96 -45.13 -0.94
C CYS A 497 -50.10 -44.37 -2.27
N TYR A 498 -50.81 -43.25 -2.26
CA TYR A 498 -51.01 -42.38 -3.43
C TYR A 498 -51.10 -40.91 -3.02
N SER A 499 -50.27 -40.08 -3.66
CA SER A 499 -50.16 -38.65 -3.38
C SER A 499 -49.94 -38.40 -1.88
N ASN A 500 -50.89 -37.75 -1.22
CA ASN A 500 -50.81 -37.44 0.21
C ASN A 500 -51.42 -38.50 1.13
N TYR A 501 -52.10 -39.51 0.57
CA TYR A 501 -52.80 -40.54 1.31
C TYR A 501 -51.99 -41.83 1.32
N CYS A 502 -51.84 -42.42 2.50
CA CYS A 502 -51.47 -43.81 2.61
C CYS A 502 -52.17 -44.44 3.81
N GLY A 503 -53.10 -45.35 3.54
CA GLY A 503 -54.02 -45.90 4.56
C GLY A 503 -53.31 -46.62 5.70
N ASN A 504 -52.10 -47.14 5.45
CA ASN A 504 -51.28 -47.86 6.42
C ASN A 504 -49.99 -47.10 6.76
N PHE A 505 -49.93 -45.79 6.52
CA PHE A 505 -48.71 -45.01 6.77
C PHE A 505 -48.26 -45.07 8.22
N GLN A 506 -49.20 -45.07 9.17
CA GLN A 506 -48.94 -45.30 10.58
C GLN A 506 -49.88 -46.41 11.07
N GLN A 507 -49.32 -47.54 11.53
CA GLN A 507 -50.11 -48.71 11.98
C GLN A 507 -50.20 -48.80 13.51
N GLY A 508 -50.06 -47.66 14.20
CA GLY A 508 -50.07 -47.54 15.66
C GLY A 508 -48.66 -47.43 16.26
N GLY A 509 -48.56 -46.68 17.36
CA GLY A 509 -47.27 -46.29 17.93
C GLY A 509 -46.48 -45.39 16.97
N CYS A 510 -45.19 -45.67 16.82
CA CYS A 510 -44.31 -45.00 15.86
C CYS A 510 -43.99 -45.85 14.62
N TYR A 511 -44.65 -46.99 14.42
CA TYR A 511 -44.46 -47.83 13.26
C TYR A 511 -45.00 -47.15 12.01
N THR A 512 -44.19 -47.15 10.95
CA THR A 512 -44.54 -46.47 9.71
C THR A 512 -44.26 -47.30 8.47
N SER A 513 -45.00 -46.99 7.41
CA SER A 513 -44.74 -47.51 6.05
C SER A 513 -43.83 -46.53 5.32
N CYS A 514 -42.54 -46.88 5.17
CA CYS A 514 -41.50 -46.24 4.35
C CYS A 514 -40.10 -46.60 4.90
N THR A 515 -39.98 -46.79 6.22
CA THR A 515 -38.70 -47.07 6.88
C THR A 515 -38.86 -47.70 8.28
N TYR A 516 -37.87 -48.50 8.68
CA TYR A 516 -37.79 -49.10 10.02
C TYR A 516 -37.26 -48.13 11.08
N SER A 517 -36.69 -47.01 10.64
CA SER A 517 -36.09 -46.00 11.50
C SER A 517 -36.26 -44.61 10.88
N ASN A 518 -36.47 -43.61 11.73
CA ASN A 518 -36.50 -42.21 11.33
C ASN A 518 -35.80 -41.36 12.37
N LEU A 519 -34.47 -41.43 12.44
CA LEU A 519 -33.73 -40.66 13.45
C LEU A 519 -33.70 -39.15 13.16
N ASN A 520 -34.05 -38.75 11.93
CA ASN A 520 -34.09 -37.36 11.49
C ASN A 520 -35.49 -36.74 11.58
N GLY A 521 -36.44 -37.40 12.24
CA GLY A 521 -37.80 -36.90 12.46
C GLY A 521 -37.91 -35.74 13.46
N VAL A 522 -39.15 -35.38 13.79
CA VAL A 522 -39.52 -34.33 14.75
C VAL A 522 -39.47 -34.87 16.18
N HIS A 523 -38.84 -34.12 17.09
CA HIS A 523 -38.89 -34.44 18.53
C HIS A 523 -40.33 -34.38 19.03
N ASN A 524 -40.76 -35.43 19.74
CA ASN A 524 -42.13 -35.58 20.23
C ASN A 524 -43.21 -35.45 19.12
N GLY A 525 -42.82 -35.70 17.87
CA GLY A 525 -43.74 -35.74 16.74
C GLY A 525 -44.80 -36.83 16.88
N GLY A 526 -45.81 -36.77 16.02
CA GLY A 526 -46.90 -37.73 15.92
C GLY A 526 -47.31 -37.88 14.46
N ASN A 527 -48.08 -38.92 14.12
CA ASN A 527 -48.42 -39.23 12.73
C ASN A 527 -47.21 -39.58 11.87
N ALA A 528 -46.34 -40.46 12.39
CA ALA A 528 -45.19 -41.04 11.70
C ALA A 528 -44.04 -40.07 11.36
N ASP A 529 -44.08 -38.82 11.82
CA ASP A 529 -42.95 -37.87 11.69
C ASP A 529 -41.95 -37.92 12.86
N ASN A 530 -42.22 -38.72 13.88
CA ASN A 530 -41.43 -38.74 15.11
C ASN A 530 -40.06 -39.42 14.94
N ILE A 531 -39.19 -39.21 15.93
CA ILE A 531 -37.92 -39.94 16.07
C ILE A 531 -38.17 -41.34 16.63
N TYR A 532 -37.72 -42.38 15.93
CA TYR A 532 -37.82 -43.77 16.37
C TYR A 532 -36.77 -44.69 15.72
N TRP A 533 -36.58 -45.87 16.33
CA TRP A 533 -35.66 -46.90 15.86
C TRP A 533 -36.25 -48.30 15.96
N TYR A 534 -36.08 -49.09 14.88
CA TYR A 534 -36.54 -50.47 14.77
C TYR A 534 -38.03 -50.60 15.06
N HIS A 535 -38.86 -50.03 14.17
CA HIS A 535 -40.32 -50.10 14.24
C HIS A 535 -40.89 -49.51 15.54
N ASN A 536 -41.85 -50.21 16.16
CA ASN A 536 -42.50 -49.86 17.41
C ASN A 536 -41.66 -50.18 18.65
N ASN A 537 -40.47 -50.78 18.49
CA ASN A 537 -39.70 -51.25 19.64
C ASN A 537 -39.07 -50.10 20.41
N ASN A 538 -38.71 -49.02 19.72
CA ASN A 538 -38.10 -47.84 20.36
C ASN A 538 -38.70 -46.54 19.79
N CYS A 539 -39.89 -46.19 20.29
CA CYS A 539 -40.56 -44.93 19.99
C CYS A 539 -40.13 -43.81 20.94
N HIS A 540 -40.24 -42.56 20.49
CA HIS A 540 -40.01 -41.35 21.31
C HIS A 540 -38.64 -41.35 21.98
N LEU A 541 -37.59 -41.40 21.18
CA LEU A 541 -36.21 -41.34 21.68
C LEU A 541 -35.93 -39.97 22.29
N SER A 542 -35.31 -39.95 23.48
CA SER A 542 -34.80 -38.73 24.10
C SER A 542 -33.40 -38.39 23.61
N PHE A 543 -32.68 -39.37 23.06
CA PHE A 543 -31.37 -39.20 22.46
C PHE A 543 -31.17 -40.18 21.31
N SER A 544 -30.50 -39.74 20.24
CA SER A 544 -29.91 -40.63 19.25
C SER A 544 -28.61 -40.05 18.71
N GLU A 545 -27.62 -40.90 18.45
CA GLU A 545 -26.36 -40.50 17.84
C GLU A 545 -25.90 -41.57 16.85
N MET A 546 -25.45 -41.15 15.67
CA MET A 546 -24.84 -42.02 14.67
C MET A 546 -23.38 -41.64 14.47
N LYS A 547 -22.51 -42.66 14.56
CA LYS A 547 -21.07 -42.46 14.51
C LYS A 547 -20.37 -43.57 13.72
N ILE A 548 -19.32 -43.23 12.98
CA ILE A 548 -18.54 -44.16 12.18
C ILE A 548 -17.10 -44.27 12.67
N ARG A 549 -16.48 -45.42 12.45
CA ARG A 549 -15.06 -45.66 12.75
C ARG A 549 -14.48 -46.65 11.74
N PRO A 550 -13.20 -46.55 11.34
CA PRO A 550 -12.56 -47.58 10.52
C PRO A 550 -12.69 -48.97 11.14
N SER A 551 -12.94 -49.98 10.31
CA SER A 551 -13.12 -51.37 10.74
C SER A 551 -11.79 -52.07 11.08
N SER A 552 -10.66 -51.53 10.64
CA SER A 552 -9.30 -52.02 10.88
C SER A 552 -8.29 -50.90 10.92
#